data_AF-A0A5B8KAN5-F1
#
_entry.id   AF-A0A5B8KAN5-F1
#
_cell.length_a   1.000
_cell.length_b   1.000
_cell.length_c   1.000
_cell.angle_alpha   90.00
_cell.angle_beta   90.00
_cell.angle_gamma   90.00
#
_symmetry.space_group_name_H-M   'P 1'
#
loop_
_entity.id
_entity.type
_entity.pdbx_description
1 polymer ?
#
loop_
_entity_poly.entity_id
_entity_poly.type
_entity_poly.pdbx_seq_one_letter_code
_entity_poly.pdbx_strand_id
1 'polypeptide(L)' 'MLILTIVLLIISVIIIIISFIMSPDSNAFSGALVGSGDLELFKTSKERGFKKILKYSMFAFGILLLLASVLIRVFL' A
#
# COMPACT_ATOMS: atom_id res chain seq x y z
N MET A 1 -14.02 19.64 -13.75
CA MET A 1 -12.63 19.72 -13.27
C MET A 1 -12.55 19.69 -11.75
N LEU A 2 -12.95 20.75 -11.04
CA LEU A 2 -12.75 20.88 -9.58
C LEU A 2 -13.32 19.71 -8.75
N ILE A 3 -14.56 19.27 -9.02
CA ILE A 3 -15.20 18.15 -8.30
C ILE A 3 -14.41 16.84 -8.49
N LEU A 4 -13.99 16.53 -9.72
CA LEU A 4 -13.21 15.33 -10.02
C LEU A 4 -11.84 15.36 -9.35
N THR A 5 -11.18 16.53 -9.36
CA THR A 5 -9.91 16.72 -8.65
C THR A 5 -10.05 16.49 -7.15
N ILE A 6 -11.13 16.98 -6.53
CA ILE A 6 -11.41 16.75 -5.11
C ILE A 6 -11.61 15.26 -4.82
N VAL A 7 -12.38 14.55 -5.66
CA VAL A 7 -12.60 13.10 -5.49
C VAL A 7 -11.27 12.32 -5.59
N LEU A 8 -10.44 12.61 -6.58
CA LEU A 8 -9.12 11.97 -6.74
C LEU A 8 -8.19 12.28 -5.56
N LEU A 9 -8.25 13.49 -5.02
CA LEU A 9 -7.46 13.89 -3.86
C LEU A 9 -7.89 13.11 -2.62
N ILE A 10 -9.19 12.93 -2.38
CA ILE A 10 -9.69 12.12 -1.26
C ILE A 10 -9.20 10.67 -1.38
N ILE A 11 -9.29 10.08 -2.58
CA ILE A 11 -8.79 8.72 -2.83
C ILE A 11 -7.28 8.64 -2.57
N SER A 12 -6.52 9.67 -2.97
CA SER A 12 -5.07 9.75 -2.71
C SER A 12 -4.76 9.75 -1.21
N VAL A 13 -5.50 10.53 -0.42
CA VAL A 13 -5.32 10.60 1.03
C VAL A 13 -5.62 9.25 1.69
N ILE A 14 -6.66 8.55 1.24
CA ILE A 14 -6.98 7.20 1.73
C ILE A 14 -5.85 6.22 1.43
N ILE A 15 -5.27 6.26 0.22
CA ILE A 15 -4.12 5.42 -0.15
C ILE A 15 -2.91 5.72 0.75
N ILE A 16 -2.63 7.00 1.04
CA ILE A 16 -1.54 7.39 1.93
C ILE A 16 -1.75 6.80 3.33
N ILE A 17 -2.96 6.90 3.89
CA ILE A 17 -3.28 6.32 5.21
C ILE A 17 -3.06 4.80 5.21
N ILE A 18 -3.56 4.10 4.18
CA ILE A 18 -3.36 2.65 4.01
C ILE A 18 -1.86 2.31 3.93
N SER A 19 -1.07 3.14 3.23
CA SER A 19 0.38 2.93 3.08
C SER A 19 1.13 3.01 4.41
N PHE A 20 0.74 3.93 5.29
CA PHE A 20 1.34 4.04 6.62
C PHE A 20 0.99 2.85 7.51
N ILE A 21 -0.26 2.37 7.46
CA ILE A 21 -0.67 1.17 8.20
C ILE A 21 0.08 -0.08 7.70
N MET A 22 0.49 -0.09 6.44
CA MET A 22 1.19 -1.20 5.80
C MET A 22 2.72 -1.14 5.94
N SER A 23 3.26 -0.18 6.72
CA SER A 23 4.70 -0.09 6.96
C SER A 23 5.27 -1.42 7.48
N PRO A 24 6.41 -1.91 6.94
CA PRO A 24 6.99 -3.19 7.35
C PRO A 24 7.37 -3.18 8.83
N ASP A 25 7.24 -4.35 9.48
CA ASP A 25 7.59 -4.50 10.89
C ASP A 25 9.13 -4.40 11.04
N SER A 26 9.59 -3.52 11.93
CA SER A 26 11.02 -3.24 12.15
C SER A 26 11.84 -4.44 12.65
N ASN A 27 11.17 -5.43 13.24
CA ASN A 27 11.78 -6.60 13.85
C ASN A 27 12.43 -7.54 12.83
N ALA A 28 11.97 -7.53 11.57
CA ALA A 28 12.50 -8.42 10.54
C ALA A 28 13.97 -8.07 10.21
N PHE A 29 14.30 -6.79 10.02
CA PHE A 29 15.63 -6.33 9.60
C PHE A 29 16.63 -6.24 10.76
N SER A 30 16.21 -5.70 11.91
CA SER A 30 17.07 -5.53 13.08
C SER A 30 17.49 -6.87 13.69
N GLY A 31 16.56 -7.84 13.77
CA GLY A 31 16.85 -9.18 14.29
C GLY A 31 17.89 -9.95 13.46
N ALA A 32 17.82 -9.84 12.12
CA ALA A 32 18.76 -10.51 11.24
C ALA A 32 20.19 -9.94 11.32
N LEU A 33 20.35 -8.65 11.62
CA LEU A 33 21.66 -8.01 11.80
C LEU A 33 22.31 -8.37 13.15
N VAL A 34 21.51 -8.62 14.18
CA VAL A 34 21.99 -8.91 15.55
C VAL A 34 22.14 -10.42 15.81
N GLY A 35 21.81 -11.27 14.82
CA GLY A 35 21.96 -12.72 14.92
C GLY A 35 20.86 -13.41 15.73
N SER A 36 19.65 -12.85 15.76
CA SER A 36 18.51 -13.51 16.41
C SER A 36 18.12 -14.77 15.64
N GLY A 37 17.89 -15.89 16.36
CA GLY A 37 17.55 -17.19 15.76
C GLY A 37 16.19 -17.25 15.04
N ASP A 38 15.36 -16.22 15.17
CA ASP A 38 14.05 -16.12 14.51
C ASP A 38 14.15 -15.23 13.27
N LEU A 39 14.70 -15.81 12.20
CA LEU A 39 14.93 -15.12 10.92
C LEU A 39 13.62 -14.99 10.13
N GLU A 40 12.69 -14.15 10.60
CA GLU A 40 11.44 -13.84 9.87
C GLU A 40 11.71 -13.29 8.46
N LEU A 41 12.88 -12.67 8.24
CA LEU A 41 13.36 -12.16 6.95
C LEU A 41 13.51 -13.27 5.89
N PHE A 42 13.90 -14.48 6.28
CA PHE A 42 14.06 -15.64 5.38
C PHE A 42 12.93 -16.66 5.52
N LYS A 43 12.05 -16.46 6.51
CA LYS A 43 10.86 -17.28 6.70
C LYS A 43 9.88 -16.94 5.58
N THR A 44 9.56 -17.93 4.76
CA THR A 44 8.53 -17.81 3.72
C THR A 44 7.15 -17.80 4.40
N SER A 45 6.79 -16.67 5.01
CA SER A 45 5.50 -16.50 5.66
C SER A 45 4.47 -16.07 4.62
N LYS A 46 3.46 -16.90 4.39
CA LYS A 46 2.30 -16.48 3.60
C LYS A 46 1.62 -15.33 4.33
N GLU A 47 1.56 -14.16 3.70
CA GLU A 47 0.75 -13.05 4.20
C GLU A 47 -0.70 -13.50 4.40
N ARG A 48 -1.22 -13.31 5.61
CA ARG A 48 -2.56 -13.74 6.03
C ARG A 48 -3.28 -12.63 6.77
N GLY A 49 -4.62 -12.73 6.80
CA GLY A 49 -5.48 -11.79 7.51
C GLY A 49 -5.48 -10.38 6.91
N PHE A 50 -5.46 -9.38 7.79
CA PHE A 50 -5.65 -7.97 7.45
C PHE A 50 -4.53 -7.40 6.56
N LYS A 51 -3.28 -7.82 6.75
CA LYS A 51 -2.13 -7.38 5.92
C LYS A 51 -2.31 -7.74 4.45
N LYS A 52 -2.86 -8.93 4.16
CA LYS A 52 -3.16 -9.35 2.78
C LYS A 52 -4.23 -8.47 2.14
N ILE A 53 -5.28 -8.13 2.88
CA ILE A 53 -6.38 -7.28 2.39
C ILE A 53 -5.85 -5.88 2.12
N LEU A 54 -5.11 -5.28 3.07
CA LEU A 54 -4.49 -3.97 2.90
C LEU A 54 -3.61 -3.91 1.65
N LYS A 55 -2.80 -4.95 1.40
CA LYS A 55 -1.97 -5.03 0.18
C LYS A 55 -2.79 -4.92 -1.09
N TYR A 56 -3.80 -5.78 -1.23
CA TYR A 56 -4.62 -5.81 -2.44
C TYR A 56 -5.46 -4.54 -2.57
N SER A 57 -5.96 -3.98 -1.47
CA SER A 57 -6.65 -2.69 -1.45
C SER A 57 -5.74 -1.57 -1.92
N MET A 58 -4.53 -1.44 -1.38
CA MET A 58 -3.55 -0.42 -1.79
C MET A 58 -3.22 -0.54 -3.28
N PHE A 59 -2.99 -1.76 -3.76
CA PHE A 59 -2.70 -2.02 -5.16
C PHE A 59 -3.89 -1.67 -6.07
N ALA A 60 -5.11 -2.09 -5.71
CA ALA A 60 -6.31 -1.81 -6.48
C ALA A 60 -6.63 -0.31 -6.52
N PHE A 61 -6.57 0.40 -5.39
CA PHE A 61 -6.79 1.84 -5.33
C PHE A 61 -5.71 2.62 -6.11
N GLY A 62 -4.45 2.19 -6.05
CA GLY A 62 -3.37 2.79 -6.84
C GLY A 62 -3.61 2.67 -8.35
N ILE A 63 -3.96 1.48 -8.83
CA ILE A 63 -4.30 1.25 -10.24
C ILE A 63 -5.53 2.07 -10.65
N LEU A 64 -6.58 2.05 -9.83
CA LEU A 64 -7.81 2.80 -10.09
C LEU A 64 -7.52 4.30 -10.21
N LEU A 65 -6.69 4.85 -9.32
CA LEU A 65 -6.29 6.25 -9.35
C LEU A 65 -5.50 6.59 -10.61
N LEU A 66 -4.56 5.73 -11.00
CA LEU A 66 -3.75 5.92 -12.21
C LEU A 66 -4.65 5.93 -13.46
N LEU A 67 -5.50 4.90 -13.62
CA LEU A 67 -6.41 4.79 -14.76
C LEU A 67 -7.40 5.96 -14.79
N ALA A 68 -8.01 6.31 -13.67
CA ALA A 68 -8.94 7.43 -13.59
C ALA A 68 -8.25 8.76 -13.95
N SER A 69 -7.01 8.97 -13.50
CA SER A 69 -6.24 10.17 -13.83
C SER A 69 -5.93 10.26 -15.32
N VAL A 70 -5.50 9.15 -15.94
CA VAL A 70 -5.21 9.09 -17.39
C VAL A 70 -6.48 9.28 -18.21
N LEU A 71 -7.58 8.62 -17.84
CA LEU A 71 -8.86 8.76 -18.53
C LEU A 71 -9.36 10.19 -18.47
N ILE A 72 -9.30 10.85 -17.31
CA ILE A 72 -9.66 12.26 -17.19
C ILE A 72 -8.77 13.11 -18.10
N ARG A 73 -7.46 12.87 -18.12
CA ARG A 73 -6.53 13.65 -18.98
C ARG A 73 -6.78 13.47 -20.48
N VAL A 74 -7.27 12.31 -20.90
CA VAL A 74 -7.50 11.99 -22.32
C VAL A 74 -8.86 12.48 -22.79
N PHE A 75 -9.90 12.34 -21.97
CA PHE A 75 -11.28 12.62 -22.35
C PHE A 75 -11.79 14.01 -21.94
N LEU A 76 -11.10 14.69 -21.02
CA LEU A 76 -11.54 15.94 -20.39
C LEU A 76 -10.41 16.97 -20.37
#